data_AF-A0A5B9MJ33-F1
#
_entry.id   AF-A0A5B9MJ33-F1
#
_cell.length_a   1.000
_cell.length_b   1.000
_cell.length_c   1.000
_cell.angle_alpha   90.00
_cell.angle_beta   90.00
_cell.angle_gamma   90.00
#
_symmetry.space_group_name_H-M   'P 1'
#
loop_
_entity.id
_entity.type
_entity.pdbx_description
1 polymer ?
#
loop_
_entity_poly.entity_id
_entity_poly.type
_entity_poly.pdbx_seq_one_letter_code
_entity_poly.pdbx_strand_id
1 'polypeptide(L)'
;MSSDSEQRPPTFSAEADSSSRVGESVSEYREKPGVIDTDTRLASAGETEAMWPGRPARRSVMRSLARSATDSKSRKEAAAYRGDHSTSHTRRDLLTGDWTIFAPKRNERPNDYESKNAPASVAVTTQPAVDADCPFCSGAESRTPEAVWSAKLGDQGAPPIENGATRFAGPHVEVVAGEQDGWDVRVVPNKFPAVSPSEAATGAHVDRHELFPITDVVGGHEVIIESALHAESITEYDPAMVYMTLLAFRDRIRHWRQVPGINYISVFKNCGPEAGASLRHSHSQLIATSLMPHHVRTTMLRCEHHRARTGCSLACDLLRAELAERSRLIDRTDSFVAFCPFASRFGGLIRMTSVEHQPHFDLMTDTSLDQLASFLWRVLSWVKEAFPGKAFNYLLHTCPPGCQQPDAFQWSLDVFPRLSKTAGFEWSCDCMINSLLPESAALRYREIARKHDPRNVLLTR
;
A
#
# COMPACT_ATOMS: atom_id res chain seq x y z
N MET A 1 -50.61 -50.97 8.45
CA MET A 1 -49.42 -51.69 8.92
C MET A 1 -48.31 -50.67 9.12
N SER A 2 -48.05 -50.33 10.37
CA SER A 2 -46.73 -50.13 11.00
C SER A 2 -46.93 -49.22 12.21
N SER A 3 -46.60 -49.80 13.35
CA SER A 3 -46.83 -49.34 14.72
C SER A 3 -45.58 -48.64 15.27
N ASP A 4 -45.76 -48.07 16.48
CA ASP A 4 -44.76 -47.85 17.52
C ASP A 4 -43.64 -46.82 17.25
N SER A 5 -43.15 -46.02 18.19
CA SER A 5 -43.51 -45.71 19.57
C SER A 5 -42.63 -44.54 20.04
N GLU A 6 -43.12 -43.81 21.04
CA GLU A 6 -42.39 -42.77 21.78
C GLU A 6 -41.19 -43.34 22.56
N GLN A 7 -40.12 -42.56 22.71
CA GLN A 7 -39.35 -42.48 23.96
C GLN A 7 -38.39 -41.28 24.01
N ARG A 8 -38.55 -40.45 25.05
CA ARG A 8 -37.64 -39.38 25.49
C ARG A 8 -36.43 -39.99 26.25
N PRO A 9 -35.24 -39.37 26.21
CA PRO A 9 -34.18 -39.66 27.17
C PRO A 9 -34.26 -38.75 28.42
N PRO A 10 -33.75 -39.20 29.59
CA PRO A 10 -33.94 -38.52 30.86
C PRO A 10 -32.84 -37.48 31.18
N THR A 11 -33.25 -36.50 31.97
CA THR A 11 -32.42 -35.51 32.69
C THR A 11 -31.66 -36.16 33.83
N PHE A 12 -30.38 -35.83 34.00
CA PHE A 12 -29.61 -36.09 35.22
C PHE A 12 -29.14 -34.77 35.82
N SER A 13 -29.51 -34.58 37.09
CA SER A 13 -29.07 -33.54 38.02
C SER A 13 -28.46 -34.24 39.23
N ALA A 14 -27.26 -33.85 39.66
CA ALA A 14 -26.79 -34.10 41.02
C ALA A 14 -25.67 -33.11 41.41
N GLU A 15 -25.80 -32.65 42.65
CA GLU A 15 -25.02 -31.63 43.35
C GLU A 15 -23.68 -32.15 43.90
N ALA A 16 -22.94 -31.21 44.50
CA ALA A 16 -21.65 -31.31 45.19
C ALA A 16 -21.56 -32.37 46.31
N ASP A 17 -20.35 -32.86 46.65
CA ASP A 17 -19.57 -32.39 47.82
C ASP A 17 -18.24 -33.17 48.06
N SER A 18 -17.27 -32.42 48.61
CA SER A 18 -16.14 -32.73 49.51
C SER A 18 -15.15 -33.93 49.36
N SER A 19 -13.87 -33.52 49.28
CA SER A 19 -12.70 -33.95 50.08
C SER A 19 -12.17 -35.40 50.06
N SER A 20 -10.89 -35.55 49.68
CA SER A 20 -9.86 -36.14 50.55
C SER A 20 -8.45 -35.89 50.03
N ARG A 21 -7.54 -35.71 50.99
CA ARG A 21 -6.12 -35.35 50.90
C ARG A 21 -5.27 -36.54 50.45
N VAL A 22 -4.25 -36.28 49.64
CA VAL A 22 -2.89 -36.84 49.85
C VAL A 22 -1.88 -35.75 49.46
N GLY A 23 -0.98 -35.44 50.39
CA GLY A 23 0.15 -34.54 50.18
C GLY A 23 1.46 -35.33 50.10
N GLU A 24 2.45 -34.74 49.44
CA GLU A 24 3.91 -34.91 49.57
C GLU A 24 4.51 -33.94 48.50
N SER A 25 4.88 -32.71 48.85
CA SER A 25 6.13 -32.24 49.46
C SER A 25 7.31 -32.05 48.47
N VAL A 26 7.80 -30.80 48.45
CA VAL A 26 9.17 -30.34 48.13
C VAL A 26 9.54 -30.14 46.65
N SER A 27 9.55 -28.89 46.16
CA SER A 27 10.74 -28.02 46.25
C SER A 27 10.44 -26.65 45.60
N GLU A 28 10.72 -25.57 46.32
CA GLU A 28 10.85 -24.24 45.75
C GLU A 28 12.15 -24.18 44.94
N TYR A 29 12.04 -24.07 43.62
CA TYR A 29 13.11 -23.51 42.78
C TYR A 29 12.56 -22.32 42.02
N ARG A 30 13.05 -21.15 42.45
CA ARG A 30 12.82 -19.85 41.87
C ARG A 30 13.82 -19.70 40.72
N GLU A 31 13.40 -20.00 39.49
CA GLU A 31 14.20 -19.72 38.28
C GLU A 31 13.39 -18.92 37.26
N LYS A 32 14.04 -17.86 36.78
CA LYS A 32 13.59 -17.00 35.68
C LYS A 32 13.62 -17.79 34.37
N PRO A 33 12.64 -17.64 33.45
CA PRO A 33 12.87 -18.01 32.06
C PRO A 33 13.65 -16.88 31.38
N GLY A 34 14.92 -17.13 31.13
CA GLY A 34 15.66 -16.47 30.06
C GLY A 34 15.64 -17.34 28.80
N VAL A 35 15.85 -16.65 27.67
CA VAL A 35 16.30 -17.16 26.35
C VAL A 35 15.14 -17.78 25.53
N ILE A 36 14.90 -17.40 24.27
CA ILE A 36 15.82 -17.44 23.14
C ILE A 36 15.62 -16.26 22.17
N ASP A 37 16.64 -15.41 22.06
CA ASP A 37 16.90 -14.51 20.92
C ASP A 37 17.74 -15.29 19.89
N THR A 38 17.18 -15.54 18.70
CA THR A 38 17.87 -16.21 17.59
C THR A 38 18.24 -15.28 16.44
N ASP A 39 18.48 -13.97 16.66
CA ASP A 39 18.86 -13.09 15.54
C ASP A 39 20.15 -12.29 15.75
N THR A 40 21.08 -12.82 16.55
CA THR A 40 22.46 -12.31 16.67
C THR A 40 23.51 -13.41 16.55
N ARG A 41 23.69 -13.95 15.35
CA ARG A 41 24.96 -14.57 14.95
C ARG A 41 25.35 -14.13 13.55
N LEU A 42 26.12 -13.06 13.47
CA LEU A 42 27.20 -12.84 12.50
C LEU A 42 27.94 -11.53 12.86
N ALA A 43 28.75 -11.57 13.92
CA ALA A 43 29.85 -10.62 14.14
C ALA A 43 30.79 -11.11 15.26
N SER A 44 31.72 -12.00 14.91
CA SER A 44 33.00 -12.21 15.60
C SER A 44 33.89 -12.99 14.63
N ALA A 45 35.13 -12.65 14.32
CA ALA A 45 36.04 -11.63 14.79
C ALA A 45 37.14 -11.46 13.72
N GLY A 46 37.79 -10.30 13.73
CA GLY A 46 39.00 -10.04 12.94
C GLY A 46 39.28 -8.54 12.90
N GLU A 47 39.87 -8.04 14.00
CA GLU A 47 40.95 -7.02 14.08
C GLU A 47 40.87 -5.82 13.09
N THR A 48 40.90 -4.55 13.46
CA THR A 48 41.64 -3.87 14.55
C THR A 48 41.26 -2.37 14.60
N GLU A 49 41.48 -1.80 15.78
CA GLU A 49 41.78 -0.39 16.11
C GLU A 49 40.79 0.76 15.88
N ALA A 50 40.41 1.32 17.02
CA ALA A 50 39.75 2.60 17.21
C ALA A 50 40.68 3.78 16.92
N MET A 51 40.15 4.83 16.30
CA MET A 51 40.49 6.22 16.64
C MET A 51 39.59 7.20 15.89
N TRP A 52 38.71 7.91 16.61
CA TRP A 52 38.54 9.35 16.36
C TRP A 52 37.96 10.05 17.59
N PRO A 53 38.55 11.17 18.04
CA PRO A 53 38.05 11.93 19.18
C PRO A 53 36.96 12.90 18.73
N GLY A 54 35.94 13.09 19.58
CA GLY A 54 34.89 14.07 19.34
C GLY A 54 35.33 15.51 19.55
N ARG A 55 34.66 16.45 18.84
CA ARG A 55 34.28 17.84 19.23
C ARG A 55 33.61 18.59 18.03
N PRO A 56 32.99 19.78 18.18
CA PRO A 56 31.53 19.96 18.30
C PRO A 56 30.92 20.87 17.19
N ALA A 57 29.69 21.34 17.44
CA ALA A 57 28.72 21.96 16.53
C ALA A 57 29.12 23.17 15.64
N ARG A 58 28.42 23.23 14.49
CA ARG A 58 28.03 24.35 13.59
C ARG A 58 29.11 25.33 13.07
N ARG A 59 29.34 25.28 11.74
CA ARG A 59 29.40 26.47 10.86
C ARG A 59 29.13 26.12 9.39
N SER A 60 28.32 26.94 8.74
CA SER A 60 28.05 26.99 7.29
C SER A 60 29.33 27.29 6.51
N VAL A 61 29.69 26.43 5.55
CA VAL A 61 30.55 26.78 4.40
C VAL A 61 30.18 25.88 3.20
N MET A 62 29.55 26.46 2.17
CA MET A 62 29.63 25.92 0.81
C MET A 62 31.10 25.86 0.39
N ARG A 63 31.63 24.67 0.09
CA ARG A 63 32.84 24.54 -0.74
C ARG A 63 32.84 23.22 -1.51
N SER A 64 33.31 23.36 -2.75
CA SER A 64 33.33 22.42 -3.86
C SER A 64 33.77 21.00 -3.50
N LEU A 65 32.99 20.01 -3.93
CA LEU A 65 33.37 18.61 -3.96
C LEU A 65 34.51 18.39 -4.97
N ALA A 66 35.75 18.42 -4.47
CA ALA A 66 36.87 17.79 -5.15
C ALA A 66 36.68 16.27 -5.10
N ARG A 67 36.66 15.64 -6.28
CA ARG A 67 36.42 14.20 -6.48
C ARG A 67 37.56 13.39 -5.86
N SER A 68 37.27 12.65 -4.79
CA SER A 68 38.19 11.63 -4.26
C SER A 68 38.17 10.37 -5.14
N ALA A 69 39.34 9.78 -5.39
CA ALA A 69 39.50 8.55 -6.17
C ALA A 69 38.78 7.34 -5.57
N THR A 70 38.45 7.36 -4.27
CA THR A 70 37.66 6.31 -3.60
C THR A 70 36.20 6.26 -4.07
N ASP A 71 35.62 7.39 -4.48
CA ASP A 71 34.26 7.49 -5.04
C ASP A 71 34.18 6.90 -6.47
N SER A 72 35.31 6.78 -7.15
CA SER A 72 35.37 6.17 -8.49
C SER A 72 35.32 4.64 -8.45
N LYS A 73 35.80 4.03 -7.36
CA LYS A 73 35.84 2.57 -7.18
C LYS A 73 34.47 2.03 -6.76
N SER A 74 33.81 2.71 -5.81
CA SER A 74 32.41 2.40 -5.43
C SER A 74 31.44 2.65 -6.59
N ARG A 75 31.64 3.68 -7.41
CA ARG A 75 30.84 3.91 -8.62
C ARG A 75 31.08 2.87 -9.70
N LYS A 76 32.31 2.36 -9.85
CA LYS A 76 32.60 1.26 -10.78
C LYS A 76 32.01 -0.07 -10.32
N GLU A 77 31.99 -0.34 -9.01
CA GLU A 77 31.34 -1.54 -8.44
C GLU A 77 29.81 -1.43 -8.47
N ALA A 78 29.23 -0.26 -8.18
CA ALA A 78 27.81 0.01 -8.36
C ALA A 78 27.38 -0.06 -9.85
N ALA A 79 28.21 0.45 -10.76
CA ALA A 79 27.99 0.34 -12.21
C ALA A 79 28.26 -1.08 -12.77
N ALA A 80 29.00 -1.93 -12.04
CA ALA A 80 29.24 -3.32 -12.40
C ALA A 80 28.08 -4.24 -12.02
N TYR A 81 27.26 -3.88 -11.04
CA TYR A 81 25.96 -4.51 -10.80
C TYR A 81 24.88 -3.95 -11.75
N ARG A 82 25.19 -3.86 -13.04
CA ARG A 82 24.15 -3.96 -14.08
C ARG A 82 23.83 -5.44 -14.13
N GLY A 83 22.95 -5.88 -13.22
CA GLY A 83 22.62 -7.28 -13.01
C GLY A 83 22.48 -7.98 -14.36
N ASP A 84 23.28 -9.02 -14.56
CA ASP A 84 23.18 -9.86 -15.73
C ASP A 84 21.72 -10.30 -15.85
N HIS A 85 21.03 -9.81 -16.88
CA HIS A 85 19.62 -10.08 -17.15
C HIS A 85 19.35 -11.58 -17.37
N SER A 86 20.40 -12.41 -17.40
CA SER A 86 20.33 -13.84 -17.68
C SER A 86 20.29 -14.74 -16.42
N THR A 87 20.70 -14.25 -15.24
CA THR A 87 20.81 -15.07 -14.01
C THR A 87 19.78 -14.68 -12.96
N SER A 88 19.34 -15.67 -12.16
CA SER A 88 18.43 -15.40 -11.05
C SER A 88 19.23 -14.93 -9.83
N HIS A 89 18.73 -13.91 -9.14
CA HIS A 89 19.35 -13.36 -7.94
C HIS A 89 18.29 -12.92 -6.94
N THR A 90 18.68 -12.67 -5.69
CA THR A 90 17.78 -12.13 -4.67
C THR A 90 18.12 -10.68 -4.37
N ARG A 91 17.09 -9.89 -4.02
CA ARG A 91 17.29 -8.56 -3.43
C ARG A 91 16.42 -8.44 -2.19
N ARG A 92 16.92 -7.72 -1.20
CA ARG A 92 16.21 -7.47 0.06
C ARG A 92 15.59 -6.08 0.05
N ASP A 93 14.31 -5.97 0.40
CA ASP A 93 13.72 -4.68 0.72
C ASP A 93 14.11 -4.31 2.16
N LEU A 94 14.82 -3.20 2.33
CA LEU A 94 15.24 -2.76 3.66
C LEU A 94 14.07 -2.26 4.51
N LEU A 95 12.97 -1.79 3.91
CA LEU A 95 11.78 -1.34 4.64
C LEU A 95 11.07 -2.52 5.29
N THR A 96 10.69 -3.52 4.48
CA THR A 96 9.92 -4.67 4.98
C THR A 96 10.81 -5.73 5.63
N GLY A 97 12.05 -5.85 5.16
CA GLY A 97 12.99 -6.91 5.55
C GLY A 97 12.96 -8.14 4.64
N ASP A 98 12.00 -8.20 3.70
CA ASP A 98 11.74 -9.38 2.87
C ASP A 98 12.74 -9.52 1.72
N TRP A 99 12.93 -10.77 1.29
CA TRP A 99 13.69 -11.11 0.09
C TRP A 99 12.74 -11.33 -1.10
N THR A 100 13.11 -10.81 -2.26
CA THR A 100 12.47 -11.10 -3.55
C THR A 100 13.46 -11.82 -4.46
N ILE A 101 13.03 -12.90 -5.09
CA ILE A 101 13.79 -13.59 -6.14
C ILE A 101 13.47 -12.92 -7.47
N PHE A 102 14.49 -12.50 -8.19
CA PHE A 102 14.37 -12.02 -9.56
C PHE A 102 14.76 -13.13 -10.53
N ALA A 103 13.86 -13.49 -11.44
CA ALA A 103 14.05 -14.59 -12.39
C ALA A 103 13.58 -14.19 -13.81
N PRO A 104 14.37 -13.41 -14.57
CA PRO A 104 13.93 -12.84 -15.85
C PRO A 104 13.52 -13.86 -16.91
N LYS A 105 14.24 -14.99 -17.00
CA LYS A 105 13.97 -16.08 -17.95
C LYS A 105 12.65 -16.83 -17.66
N ARG A 106 12.01 -16.60 -16.51
CA ARG A 106 10.76 -17.27 -16.15
C ARG A 106 9.60 -16.90 -17.09
N ASN A 107 9.69 -15.75 -17.76
CA ASN A 107 8.71 -15.32 -18.77
C ASN A 107 8.74 -16.17 -20.04
N GLU A 108 9.79 -16.95 -20.28
CA GLU A 108 9.93 -17.83 -21.45
C GLU A 108 9.34 -19.23 -21.21
N ARG A 109 8.80 -19.49 -20.02
CA ARG A 109 8.26 -20.81 -19.66
C ARG A 109 6.99 -21.11 -20.47
N PRO A 110 6.88 -22.29 -21.12
CA PRO A 110 5.64 -22.73 -21.77
C PRO A 110 4.46 -22.75 -20.80
N ASN A 111 3.30 -22.28 -21.25
CA ASN A 111 2.06 -22.26 -20.48
C ASN A 111 0.91 -22.86 -21.28
N ASP A 112 0.63 -24.15 -21.04
CA ASP A 112 -0.44 -24.89 -21.72
C ASP A 112 -1.86 -24.45 -21.29
N TYR A 113 -1.97 -23.71 -20.17
CA TYR A 113 -3.22 -23.17 -19.64
C TYR A 113 -3.48 -21.71 -20.04
N GLU A 114 -2.54 -21.07 -20.74
CA GLU A 114 -2.83 -19.80 -21.40
C GLU A 114 -3.77 -20.08 -22.58
N SER A 115 -5.07 -20.03 -22.30
CA SER A 115 -6.10 -20.19 -23.32
C SER A 115 -5.91 -19.15 -24.42
N LYS A 116 -5.98 -19.58 -25.68
CA LYS A 116 -6.20 -18.75 -26.87
C LYS A 116 -7.49 -17.89 -26.82
N ASN A 117 -8.24 -17.99 -25.73
CA ASN A 117 -9.39 -17.16 -25.41
C ASN A 117 -8.98 -16.10 -24.36
N ALA A 118 -8.03 -15.25 -24.70
CA ALA A 118 -8.19 -13.88 -24.22
C ALA A 118 -9.47 -13.36 -24.91
N PRO A 119 -10.43 -12.74 -24.20
CA PRO A 119 -11.29 -11.82 -24.90
C PRO A 119 -10.34 -10.90 -25.66
N ALA A 120 -10.47 -10.85 -26.99
CA ALA A 120 -9.92 -9.76 -27.75
C ALA A 120 -10.26 -8.48 -26.98
N SER A 121 -9.28 -7.58 -26.85
CA SER A 121 -9.42 -6.20 -26.40
C SER A 121 -10.89 -5.86 -26.16
N VAL A 122 -11.28 -5.65 -24.89
CA VAL A 122 -12.63 -5.15 -24.57
C VAL A 122 -12.91 -4.09 -25.62
N ALA A 123 -13.80 -4.44 -26.56
CA ALA A 123 -14.21 -3.49 -27.56
C ALA A 123 -14.68 -2.29 -26.74
N VAL A 124 -14.39 -1.08 -27.20
CA VAL A 124 -15.06 0.10 -26.68
C VAL A 124 -16.53 -0.03 -27.07
N THR A 125 -17.26 -0.97 -26.45
CA THR A 125 -18.69 -0.88 -26.27
C THR A 125 -18.84 0.38 -25.44
N THR A 126 -19.45 1.39 -26.05
CA THR A 126 -19.98 2.56 -25.36
C THR A 126 -20.82 2.05 -24.20
N GLN A 127 -20.20 1.86 -23.03
CA GLN A 127 -20.91 1.55 -21.82
C GLN A 127 -21.82 2.75 -21.54
N PRO A 128 -23.07 2.51 -21.12
CA PRO A 128 -23.94 3.61 -20.77
C PRO A 128 -23.29 4.38 -19.63
N ALA A 129 -23.38 5.72 -19.66
CA ALA A 129 -22.84 6.57 -18.61
C ALA A 129 -23.42 6.24 -17.21
N VAL A 130 -24.59 5.61 -17.19
CA VAL A 130 -25.26 5.07 -16.00
C VAL A 130 -25.70 3.65 -16.31
N ASP A 131 -25.27 2.69 -15.51
CA ASP A 131 -25.72 1.30 -15.57
C ASP A 131 -26.80 1.08 -14.49
N ALA A 132 -28.02 0.76 -14.92
CA ALA A 132 -29.17 0.57 -14.02
C ALA A 132 -28.96 -0.58 -13.02
N ASP A 133 -28.16 -1.59 -13.37
CA ASP A 133 -27.90 -2.73 -12.51
C ASP A 133 -26.78 -2.43 -11.49
N CYS A 134 -25.99 -1.38 -11.70
CA CYS A 134 -24.92 -0.98 -10.81
C CYS A 134 -25.44 -0.21 -9.59
N PRO A 135 -25.14 -0.64 -8.34
CA PRO A 135 -25.55 0.09 -7.14
C PRO A 135 -24.73 1.36 -6.88
N PHE A 136 -23.62 1.56 -7.60
CA PHE A 136 -22.72 2.70 -7.42
C PHE A 136 -22.96 3.82 -8.42
N CYS A 137 -23.78 3.61 -9.44
CA CYS A 137 -24.17 4.69 -10.34
C CYS A 137 -25.09 5.69 -9.63
N SER A 138 -25.07 6.94 -10.09
CA SER A 138 -26.01 7.96 -9.62
C SER A 138 -27.46 7.54 -9.86
N GLY A 139 -28.33 7.90 -8.92
CA GLY A 139 -29.73 7.47 -8.88
C GLY A 139 -29.97 6.11 -8.22
N ALA A 140 -28.91 5.37 -7.90
CA ALA A 140 -28.98 4.08 -7.21
C ALA A 140 -28.61 4.15 -5.71
N GLU A 141 -28.60 5.36 -5.11
CA GLU A 141 -28.12 5.62 -3.75
C GLU A 141 -28.86 4.80 -2.69
N SER A 142 -30.15 4.51 -2.91
CA SER A 142 -30.96 3.64 -2.05
C SER A 142 -30.46 2.19 -1.95
N ARG A 143 -29.54 1.76 -2.81
CA ARG A 143 -28.94 0.41 -2.82
C ARG A 143 -27.62 0.34 -2.04
N THR A 144 -27.09 1.47 -1.61
CA THR A 144 -25.91 1.60 -0.75
C THR A 144 -26.32 2.05 0.65
N PRO A 145 -25.50 1.80 1.69
CA PRO A 145 -25.62 2.53 2.96
C PRO A 145 -25.47 4.04 2.73
N GLU A 146 -26.01 4.84 3.66
CA GLU A 146 -25.91 6.30 3.60
C GLU A 146 -24.45 6.74 3.58
N ALA A 147 -24.13 7.66 2.67
CA ALA A 147 -22.79 8.22 2.56
C ALA A 147 -22.39 8.95 3.85
N VAL A 148 -21.12 8.79 4.22
CA VAL A 148 -20.49 9.50 5.36
C VAL A 148 -19.67 10.70 4.91
N TRP A 149 -19.50 10.84 3.59
CA TRP A 149 -18.76 11.92 2.93
C TRP A 149 -19.17 11.94 1.46
N SER A 150 -19.43 13.11 0.91
CA SER A 150 -19.69 13.31 -0.51
C SER A 150 -19.04 14.59 -0.99
N ALA A 151 -18.65 14.61 -2.26
CA ALA A 151 -18.09 15.77 -2.92
C ALA A 151 -18.71 15.96 -4.30
N LYS A 152 -18.87 17.23 -4.66
CA LYS A 152 -19.36 17.70 -5.94
C LYS A 152 -18.46 18.78 -6.50
N LEU A 153 -18.24 18.73 -7.81
CA LEU A 153 -17.56 19.77 -8.55
C LEU A 153 -18.47 21.01 -8.64
N GLY A 154 -18.01 22.16 -8.16
CA GLY A 154 -18.75 23.41 -8.26
C GLY A 154 -18.93 23.86 -9.71
N ASP A 155 -19.97 24.66 -9.98
CA ASP A 155 -20.25 25.22 -11.31
C ASP A 155 -19.01 25.95 -11.85
N GLN A 156 -18.48 25.41 -12.96
CA GLN A 156 -17.24 25.84 -13.60
C GLN A 156 -17.38 27.25 -14.20
N GLY A 157 -17.05 28.27 -13.43
CA GLY A 157 -16.81 29.63 -13.94
C GLY A 157 -15.43 29.80 -14.60
N ALA A 158 -14.57 28.78 -14.57
CA ALA A 158 -13.23 28.82 -15.15
C ALA A 158 -13.23 28.08 -16.51
N PRO A 159 -12.76 28.71 -17.60
CA PRO A 159 -12.66 28.04 -18.89
C PRO A 159 -11.72 26.83 -18.77
N PRO A 160 -11.99 25.72 -19.50
CA PRO A 160 -11.04 24.63 -19.64
C PRO A 160 -9.74 25.23 -20.17
N ILE A 161 -8.63 25.01 -19.47
CA ILE A 161 -7.33 25.54 -19.87
C ILE A 161 -7.03 25.02 -21.27
N GLU A 162 -6.93 25.95 -22.23
CA GLU A 162 -6.61 25.66 -23.62
C GLU A 162 -5.28 24.91 -23.75
N ASN A 163 -5.29 23.90 -24.63
CA ASN A 163 -4.14 23.26 -25.26
C ASN A 163 -3.17 22.50 -24.33
N GLY A 164 -3.49 21.22 -24.08
CA GLY A 164 -2.49 20.17 -23.79
C GLY A 164 -1.69 20.34 -22.49
N ALA A 165 -2.08 21.25 -21.60
CA ALA A 165 -1.42 21.46 -20.33
C ALA A 165 -1.97 20.51 -19.27
N THR A 166 -1.09 19.60 -18.84
CA THR A 166 -1.09 18.71 -17.68
C THR A 166 -1.21 19.43 -16.32
N ARG A 167 -2.04 20.47 -16.21
CA ARG A 167 -2.21 21.24 -14.98
C ARG A 167 -3.69 21.37 -14.61
N PHE A 168 -4.06 20.64 -13.59
CA PHE A 168 -5.28 20.85 -12.83
C PHE A 168 -5.08 22.17 -12.08
N ALA A 169 -5.96 23.14 -12.32
CA ALA A 169 -6.13 24.21 -11.37
C ALA A 169 -7.16 23.68 -10.38
N GLY A 170 -6.72 23.38 -9.14
CA GLY A 170 -7.57 22.83 -8.08
C GLY A 170 -9.01 23.32 -8.17
N PRO A 171 -9.95 22.48 -8.63
CA PRO A 171 -11.29 22.95 -8.92
C PRO A 171 -11.99 23.31 -7.60
N HIS A 172 -12.95 24.22 -7.67
CA HIS A 172 -13.81 24.45 -6.53
C HIS A 172 -14.63 23.18 -6.28
N VAL A 173 -14.39 22.52 -5.15
CA VAL A 173 -15.10 21.30 -4.74
C VAL A 173 -15.92 21.62 -3.50
N GLU A 174 -17.21 21.33 -3.56
CA GLU A 174 -18.09 21.35 -2.40
C GLU A 174 -18.08 19.99 -1.74
N VAL A 175 -17.58 19.93 -0.50
CA VAL A 175 -17.52 18.70 0.31
C VAL A 175 -18.53 18.79 1.45
N VAL A 176 -19.32 17.75 1.63
CA VAL A 176 -20.28 17.61 2.73
C VAL A 176 -20.08 16.30 3.49
N ALA A 177 -20.31 16.36 4.79
CA ALA A 177 -20.37 15.17 5.64
C ALA A 177 -21.78 14.56 5.50
N GLY A 178 -21.90 13.51 4.70
CA GLY A 178 -23.18 12.86 4.44
C GLY A 178 -23.44 12.63 2.95
N GLU A 179 -24.69 12.35 2.63
CA GLU A 179 -25.20 12.34 1.25
C GLU A 179 -25.27 13.75 0.66
N GLN A 180 -25.11 13.83 -0.66
CA GLN A 180 -25.21 15.08 -1.42
C GLN A 180 -25.91 14.82 -2.76
N ASP A 181 -26.89 15.65 -3.10
CA ASP A 181 -27.53 15.57 -4.41
C ASP A 181 -26.56 15.98 -5.53
N GLY A 182 -26.50 15.16 -6.58
CA GLY A 182 -25.60 15.39 -7.70
C GLY A 182 -24.12 15.28 -7.30
N TRP A 183 -23.81 14.40 -6.35
CA TRP A 183 -22.44 14.03 -5.98
C TRP A 183 -21.64 13.54 -7.20
N ASP A 184 -20.33 13.74 -7.15
CA ASP A 184 -19.36 13.24 -8.13
C ASP A 184 -18.53 12.10 -7.55
N VAL A 185 -18.10 12.25 -6.30
CA VAL A 185 -17.42 11.23 -5.51
C VAL A 185 -18.14 11.09 -4.18
N ARG A 186 -18.37 9.88 -3.70
CA ARG A 186 -18.94 9.66 -2.36
C ARG A 186 -18.31 8.47 -1.65
N VAL A 187 -18.35 8.51 -0.32
CA VAL A 187 -17.86 7.44 0.55
C VAL A 187 -19.04 6.89 1.32
N VAL A 188 -19.25 5.58 1.19
CA VAL A 188 -20.30 4.85 1.89
C VAL A 188 -19.68 3.79 2.79
N PRO A 189 -20.28 3.48 3.95
CA PRO A 189 -19.95 2.25 4.68
C PRO A 189 -20.09 1.03 3.76
N ASN A 190 -19.17 0.08 3.87
CA ASN A 190 -19.27 -1.16 3.13
C ASN A 190 -20.42 -1.99 3.69
N LYS A 191 -21.34 -2.42 2.82
CA LYS A 191 -22.51 -3.26 3.18
C LYS A 191 -22.09 -4.62 3.76
N PHE A 192 -20.89 -5.10 3.42
CA PHE A 192 -20.32 -6.36 3.90
C PHE A 192 -18.94 -6.06 4.52
N PRO A 193 -18.90 -5.45 5.72
CA PRO A 193 -17.66 -5.01 6.33
C PRO A 193 -16.80 -6.20 6.77
N ALA A 194 -15.48 -6.06 6.66
CA ALA A 194 -14.53 -7.10 7.09
C ALA A 194 -14.17 -6.98 8.59
N VAL A 195 -14.61 -5.90 9.24
CA VAL A 195 -14.34 -5.58 10.64
C VAL A 195 -15.64 -5.15 11.31
N SER A 196 -15.77 -5.42 12.60
CA SER A 196 -16.95 -5.03 13.39
C SER A 196 -16.94 -3.52 13.64
N PRO A 197 -18.10 -2.84 13.68
CA PRO A 197 -18.18 -1.41 13.97
C PRO A 197 -17.49 -1.04 15.29
N SER A 198 -16.84 0.13 15.34
CA SER A 198 -16.11 0.61 16.52
C SER A 198 -16.92 0.67 17.81
N GLU A 199 -18.23 0.88 17.69
CA GLU A 199 -19.18 0.98 18.81
C GLU A 199 -19.59 -0.39 19.38
N ALA A 200 -19.31 -1.48 18.66
CA ALA A 200 -19.64 -2.84 19.08
C ALA A 200 -18.65 -3.43 20.11
N ALA A 201 -17.65 -2.67 20.54
CA ALA A 201 -16.64 -3.11 21.50
C ALA A 201 -17.23 -3.25 22.92
N THR A 202 -17.93 -4.36 23.18
CA THR A 202 -18.03 -4.90 24.54
C THR A 202 -16.69 -5.56 24.83
N GLY A 203 -15.72 -4.83 25.40
CA GLY A 203 -14.32 -5.24 25.58
C GLY A 203 -14.08 -6.53 26.37
N ALA A 204 -14.52 -7.67 25.84
CA ALA A 204 -14.34 -8.99 26.39
C ALA A 204 -13.40 -9.75 25.46
N HIS A 205 -12.10 -9.63 25.72
CA HIS A 205 -11.14 -10.66 25.30
C HIS A 205 -11.66 -11.99 25.82
N VAL A 206 -12.11 -12.87 24.93
CA VAL A 206 -12.46 -14.23 25.31
C VAL A 206 -11.22 -15.10 25.08
N ASP A 207 -10.18 -14.87 25.88
CA ASP A 207 -9.06 -15.80 25.99
C ASP A 207 -9.59 -17.08 26.64
N ARG A 208 -10.11 -17.99 25.81
CA ARG A 208 -10.52 -19.32 26.27
C ARG A 208 -9.29 -20.21 26.50
N HIS A 209 -8.17 -19.93 25.83
CA HIS A 209 -6.95 -20.74 25.87
C HIS A 209 -5.72 -20.03 25.25
N GLU A 210 -4.53 -20.10 25.89
CA GLU A 210 -3.29 -19.41 25.46
C GLU A 210 -2.80 -19.79 24.05
N LEU A 211 -2.99 -21.06 23.65
CA LEU A 211 -2.62 -21.55 22.32
C LEU A 211 -3.63 -21.21 21.22
N PHE A 212 -4.82 -20.72 21.57
CA PHE A 212 -5.90 -20.40 20.63
C PHE A 212 -6.45 -18.99 20.92
N PRO A 213 -5.61 -17.96 20.78
CA PRO A 213 -6.02 -16.59 21.07
C PRO A 213 -7.10 -16.14 20.08
N ILE A 214 -8.17 -15.55 20.60
CA ILE A 214 -9.24 -14.96 19.81
C ILE A 214 -9.35 -13.49 20.23
N THR A 215 -9.34 -12.59 19.25
CA THR A 215 -9.57 -11.17 19.47
C THR A 215 -10.59 -10.66 18.48
N ASP A 216 -11.48 -9.80 18.97
CA ASP A 216 -12.35 -9.04 18.08
C ASP A 216 -11.51 -8.08 17.24
N VAL A 217 -11.90 -7.94 15.98
CA VAL A 217 -11.31 -6.95 15.07
C VAL A 217 -12.35 -5.86 14.86
N VAL A 218 -12.04 -4.69 15.40
CA VAL A 218 -12.97 -3.58 15.52
C VAL A 218 -12.46 -2.41 14.68
N GLY A 219 -13.37 -1.70 14.02
CA GLY A 219 -13.08 -0.48 13.27
C GLY A 219 -14.15 -0.16 12.24
N GLY A 220 -13.76 0.09 10.99
CA GLY A 220 -14.70 0.37 9.91
C GLY A 220 -14.18 -0.04 8.55
N HIS A 221 -15.11 -0.33 7.65
CA HIS A 221 -14.85 -0.66 6.26
C HIS A 221 -15.70 0.25 5.38
N GLU A 222 -15.07 1.04 4.53
CA GLU A 222 -15.70 2.01 3.64
C GLU A 222 -15.37 1.72 2.18
N VAL A 223 -16.31 2.07 1.30
CA VAL A 223 -16.14 2.09 -0.15
C VAL A 223 -16.15 3.54 -0.61
N ILE A 224 -15.08 3.95 -1.29
CA ILE A 224 -14.97 5.24 -1.96
C ILE A 224 -15.41 5.04 -3.41
N ILE A 225 -16.59 5.53 -3.77
CA ILE A 225 -17.13 5.51 -5.12
C ILE A 225 -16.55 6.72 -5.86
N GLU A 226 -15.71 6.47 -6.86
CA GLU A 226 -14.82 7.48 -7.45
C GLU A 226 -15.46 8.27 -8.60
N SER A 227 -16.69 7.92 -8.97
CA SER A 227 -17.44 8.56 -10.05
C SER A 227 -18.93 8.27 -9.90
N ALA A 228 -19.78 9.27 -10.16
CA ALA A 228 -21.22 9.10 -10.31
C ALA A 228 -21.61 8.31 -11.57
N LEU A 229 -20.78 8.41 -12.62
CA LEU A 229 -20.96 7.68 -13.86
C LEU A 229 -20.29 6.30 -13.78
N HIS A 230 -20.84 5.33 -14.50
CA HIS A 230 -20.25 4.01 -14.64
C HIS A 230 -18.94 4.12 -15.46
N ALA A 231 -17.82 4.09 -14.76
CA ALA A 231 -16.49 4.06 -15.35
C ALA A 231 -15.74 2.87 -14.78
N GLU A 232 -15.02 2.12 -15.61
CA GLU A 232 -14.18 1.00 -15.15
C GLU A 232 -12.77 1.48 -14.77
N SER A 233 -12.34 2.62 -15.33
CA SER A 233 -11.00 3.14 -15.15
C SER A 233 -10.96 4.61 -14.75
N ILE A 234 -9.98 4.94 -13.91
CA ILE A 234 -9.58 6.32 -13.58
C ILE A 234 -9.21 7.19 -14.78
N THR A 235 -8.91 6.55 -15.91
CA THR A 235 -8.56 7.23 -17.16
C THR A 235 -9.79 7.56 -18.01
N GLU A 236 -10.98 7.10 -17.63
CA GLU A 236 -12.23 7.31 -18.36
C GLU A 236 -13.06 8.48 -17.82
N TYR A 237 -12.72 9.01 -16.64
CA TYR A 237 -13.41 10.15 -16.03
C TYR A 237 -12.50 11.38 -15.88
N ASP A 238 -13.12 12.53 -15.62
CA ASP A 238 -12.41 13.81 -15.45
C ASP A 238 -11.34 13.67 -14.37
N PRO A 239 -10.09 14.08 -14.62
CA PRO A 239 -9.06 14.02 -13.58
C PRO A 239 -9.38 14.79 -12.29
N ALA A 240 -10.32 15.75 -12.30
CA ALA A 240 -10.87 16.38 -11.10
C ALA A 240 -11.43 15.34 -10.11
N MET A 241 -11.96 14.21 -10.61
CA MET A 241 -12.42 13.09 -9.80
C MET A 241 -11.27 12.37 -9.09
N VAL A 242 -10.07 12.35 -9.69
CA VAL A 242 -8.85 11.83 -9.04
C VAL A 242 -8.51 12.71 -7.84
N TYR A 243 -8.56 14.02 -8.00
CA TYR A 243 -8.37 14.97 -6.91
C TYR A 243 -9.41 14.78 -5.80
N MET A 244 -10.70 14.70 -6.14
CA MET A 244 -11.78 14.44 -5.17
C MET A 244 -11.64 13.08 -4.47
N THR A 245 -11.17 12.05 -5.17
CA THR A 245 -10.87 10.74 -4.57
C THR A 245 -9.74 10.83 -3.55
N LEU A 246 -8.66 11.57 -3.87
CA LEU A 246 -7.56 11.79 -2.92
C LEU A 246 -7.96 12.69 -1.75
N LEU A 247 -8.85 13.66 -1.96
CA LEU A 247 -9.51 14.42 -0.90
C LEU A 247 -10.30 13.50 0.04
N ALA A 248 -11.12 12.59 -0.52
CA ALA A 248 -11.84 11.59 0.25
C ALA A 248 -10.87 10.73 1.08
N PHE A 249 -9.77 10.24 0.48
CA PHE A 249 -8.76 9.48 1.22
C PHE A 249 -8.22 10.28 2.40
N ARG A 250 -7.81 11.53 2.19
CA ARG A 250 -7.29 12.40 3.25
C ARG A 250 -8.32 12.55 4.37
N ASP A 251 -9.54 12.94 4.03
CA ASP A 251 -10.57 13.30 5.02
C ASP A 251 -11.05 12.07 5.80
N ARG A 252 -11.20 10.92 5.13
CA ARG A 252 -11.56 9.67 5.82
C ARG A 252 -10.42 9.13 6.68
N ILE A 253 -9.15 9.25 6.26
CA ILE A 253 -8.01 8.92 7.13
C ILE A 253 -8.00 9.82 8.38
N ARG A 254 -8.26 11.13 8.23
CA ARG A 254 -8.33 12.07 9.38
C ARG A 254 -9.43 11.66 10.35
N HIS A 255 -10.61 11.30 9.84
CA HIS A 255 -11.73 10.82 10.64
C HIS A 255 -11.32 9.58 11.45
N TRP A 256 -10.86 8.52 10.79
CA TRP A 256 -10.53 7.25 11.45
C TRP A 256 -9.33 7.35 12.40
N ARG A 257 -8.40 8.29 12.18
CA ARG A 257 -7.30 8.57 13.10
C ARG A 257 -7.78 9.13 14.44
N GLN A 258 -8.92 9.81 14.47
CA GLN A 258 -9.52 10.37 15.68
C GLN A 258 -10.37 9.35 16.46
N VAL A 259 -10.69 8.20 15.85
CA VAL A 259 -11.47 7.14 16.50
C VAL A 259 -10.59 6.35 17.48
N PRO A 260 -10.91 6.32 18.78
CA PRO A 260 -10.13 5.60 19.77
C PRO A 260 -10.03 4.10 19.45
N GLY A 261 -8.84 3.52 19.67
CA GLY A 261 -8.59 2.09 19.47
C GLY A 261 -8.22 1.68 18.04
N ILE A 262 -8.34 2.57 17.05
CA ILE A 262 -7.84 2.31 15.70
C ILE A 262 -6.31 2.40 15.70
N ASN A 263 -5.66 1.33 15.23
CA ASN A 263 -4.20 1.24 15.17
C ASN A 263 -3.66 1.32 13.75
N TYR A 264 -4.44 0.90 12.75
CA TYR A 264 -4.04 0.89 11.35
C TYR A 264 -5.20 1.27 10.42
N ILE A 265 -4.88 1.98 9.34
CA ILE A 265 -5.82 2.39 8.29
C ILE A 265 -5.21 1.99 6.95
N SER A 266 -5.91 1.15 6.20
CA SER A 266 -5.49 0.64 4.89
C SER A 266 -6.37 1.25 3.80
N VAL A 267 -5.78 2.03 2.89
CA VAL A 267 -6.49 2.53 1.70
C VAL A 267 -5.93 1.83 0.47
N PHE A 268 -6.81 1.22 -0.33
CA PHE A 268 -6.43 0.40 -1.47
C PHE A 268 -7.46 0.42 -2.59
N LYS A 269 -7.00 0.12 -3.80
CA LYS A 269 -7.85 -0.11 -4.97
C LYS A 269 -7.55 -1.46 -5.62
N ASN A 270 -8.61 -2.10 -6.09
CA ASN A 270 -8.55 -3.27 -6.96
C ASN A 270 -9.17 -2.86 -8.30
N CYS A 271 -8.39 -2.90 -9.39
CA CYS A 271 -8.87 -2.59 -10.73
C CYS A 271 -8.76 -3.82 -11.63
N GLY A 272 -9.91 -4.34 -12.07
CA GLY A 272 -10.00 -5.56 -12.88
C GLY A 272 -10.07 -6.85 -12.05
N PRO A 273 -10.55 -7.95 -12.67
CA PRO A 273 -10.89 -9.18 -11.96
C PRO A 273 -9.66 -9.87 -11.35
N GLU A 274 -8.50 -9.89 -12.03
CA GLU A 274 -7.28 -10.52 -11.49
C GLU A 274 -6.68 -9.76 -10.30
N ALA A 275 -7.08 -8.50 -10.09
CA ALA A 275 -6.73 -7.69 -8.93
C ALA A 275 -7.71 -7.87 -7.75
N GLY A 276 -8.78 -8.66 -7.92
CA GLY A 276 -9.79 -8.92 -6.90
C GLY A 276 -10.95 -7.91 -6.88
N ALA A 277 -11.22 -7.22 -7.99
CA ALA A 277 -12.41 -6.39 -8.13
C ALA A 277 -13.66 -7.24 -8.34
N SER A 278 -14.70 -7.03 -7.53
CA SER A 278 -16.01 -7.70 -7.68
C SER A 278 -17.02 -6.89 -8.49
N LEU A 279 -16.83 -5.57 -8.58
CA LEU A 279 -17.66 -4.64 -9.33
C LEU A 279 -16.80 -3.92 -10.38
N ARG A 280 -17.39 -3.66 -11.55
CA ARG A 280 -16.77 -2.93 -12.66
C ARG A 280 -16.63 -1.45 -12.37
N HIS A 281 -17.65 -0.86 -11.74
CA HIS A 281 -17.67 0.56 -11.36
C HIS A 281 -16.45 0.92 -10.52
N SER A 282 -15.76 2.00 -10.89
CA SER A 282 -14.51 2.42 -10.27
C SER A 282 -14.73 2.82 -8.82
N HIS A 283 -14.11 2.05 -7.92
CA HIS A 283 -14.13 2.32 -6.50
C HIS A 283 -12.80 1.97 -5.86
N SER A 284 -12.55 2.57 -4.71
CA SER A 284 -11.49 2.25 -3.77
C SER A 284 -12.10 1.84 -2.43
N GLN A 285 -11.28 1.31 -1.53
CA GLN A 285 -11.72 0.86 -0.23
C GLN A 285 -10.79 1.39 0.86
N LEU A 286 -11.38 1.63 2.04
CA LEU A 286 -10.66 1.96 3.26
C LEU A 286 -11.07 0.98 4.35
N ILE A 287 -10.09 0.36 5.01
CA ILE A 287 -10.32 -0.45 6.20
C ILE A 287 -9.54 0.17 7.35
N ALA A 288 -10.25 0.66 8.37
CA ALA A 288 -9.70 1.08 9.65
C ALA A 288 -9.87 -0.07 10.65
N THR A 289 -8.82 -0.37 11.41
CA THR A 289 -8.82 -1.53 12.31
C THR A 289 -7.99 -1.31 13.57
N SER A 290 -8.44 -1.92 14.67
CA SER A 290 -7.70 -2.04 15.92
C SER A 290 -6.50 -2.99 15.83
N LEU A 291 -6.47 -3.88 14.84
CA LEU A 291 -5.37 -4.82 14.64
C LEU A 291 -4.26 -4.19 13.79
N MET A 292 -3.05 -4.11 14.35
CA MET A 292 -1.87 -3.75 13.56
C MET A 292 -1.35 -4.97 12.78
N PRO A 293 -1.38 -4.97 11.44
CA PRO A 293 -0.88 -6.11 10.65
C PRO A 293 0.61 -6.37 10.90
N HIS A 294 1.01 -7.63 10.93
CA HIS A 294 2.39 -8.05 11.23
C HIS A 294 3.42 -7.35 10.33
N HIS A 295 3.20 -7.37 9.02
CA HIS A 295 4.10 -6.75 8.05
C HIS A 295 4.26 -5.23 8.24
N VAL A 296 3.18 -4.54 8.65
CA VAL A 296 3.22 -3.10 8.96
C VAL A 296 4.04 -2.88 10.24
N ARG A 297 3.80 -3.67 11.29
CA ARG A 297 4.57 -3.62 12.54
C ARG A 297 6.06 -3.84 12.31
N THR A 298 6.43 -4.84 11.52
CA THR A 298 7.84 -5.09 11.16
C THR A 298 8.44 -3.87 10.46
N THR A 299 7.75 -3.33 9.45
CA THR A 299 8.22 -2.13 8.74
C THR A 299 8.38 -0.93 9.68
N MET A 300 7.44 -0.73 10.63
CA MET A 300 7.55 0.31 11.67
C MET A 300 8.83 0.17 12.49
N LEU A 301 9.06 -0.99 13.08
CA LEU A 301 10.22 -1.23 13.93
C LEU A 301 11.53 -1.03 13.17
N ARG A 302 11.58 -1.40 11.88
CA ARG A 302 12.76 -1.21 11.03
C ARG A 302 13.02 0.27 10.73
N CYS A 303 11.98 1.04 10.41
CA CYS A 303 12.07 2.48 10.23
C CYS A 303 12.51 3.19 11.52
N GLU A 304 11.92 2.83 12.66
CA GLU A 304 12.22 3.38 13.99
C GLU A 304 13.67 3.11 14.38
N HIS A 305 14.14 1.87 14.23
CA HIS A 305 15.52 1.50 14.53
C HIS A 305 16.53 2.22 13.63
N HIS A 306 16.23 2.36 12.33
CA HIS A 306 17.09 3.12 11.43
C HIS A 306 17.15 4.60 11.81
N ARG A 307 16.00 5.21 12.15
CA ARG A 307 15.96 6.60 12.61
C ARG A 307 16.72 6.80 13.91
N ALA A 308 16.54 5.92 14.89
CA ALA A 308 17.26 5.99 16.16
C ALA A 308 18.79 5.97 15.98
N ARG A 309 19.28 5.21 14.99
CA ARG A 309 20.71 5.12 14.66
C ARG A 309 21.25 6.27 13.82
N THR A 310 20.47 6.79 12.88
CA THR A 310 20.97 7.70 11.82
C THR A 310 20.43 9.12 11.91
N GLY A 311 19.33 9.33 12.64
CA GLY A 311 18.56 10.57 12.65
C GLY A 311 17.65 10.77 11.42
N CYS A 312 17.69 9.86 10.44
CA CYS A 312 16.94 9.98 9.18
C CYS A 312 15.86 8.90 9.04
N SER A 313 14.81 9.18 8.29
CA SER A 313 13.86 8.13 7.88
C SER A 313 14.51 7.17 6.88
N LEU A 314 14.33 5.86 7.09
CA LEU A 314 14.86 4.83 6.19
C LEU A 314 14.32 5.00 4.76
N ALA A 315 13.04 5.30 4.61
CA ALA A 315 12.43 5.52 3.31
C ALA A 315 13.01 6.75 2.59
N CYS A 316 13.31 7.83 3.32
CA CYS A 316 13.99 9.00 2.74
C CYS A 316 15.41 8.66 2.29
N ASP A 317 16.15 7.85 3.05
CA ASP A 317 17.51 7.42 2.68
C ASP A 317 17.51 6.55 1.44
N LEU A 318 16.56 5.61 1.34
CA LEU A 318 16.34 4.80 0.15
C LEU A 318 15.96 5.66 -1.05
N LEU A 319 15.07 6.64 -0.87
CA LEU A 319 14.72 7.57 -1.95
C LEU A 319 15.93 8.37 -2.43
N ARG A 320 16.77 8.87 -1.51
CA ARG A 320 18.01 9.58 -1.87
C ARG A 320 18.96 8.68 -2.67
N ALA A 321 19.05 7.39 -2.33
CA ALA A 321 19.83 6.42 -3.10
C ALA A 321 19.25 6.20 -4.50
N GLU A 322 17.93 6.04 -4.63
CA GLU A 322 17.25 5.91 -5.93
C GLU A 322 17.43 7.17 -6.81
N LEU A 323 17.38 8.37 -6.19
CA LEU A 323 17.61 9.65 -6.86
C LEU A 323 19.07 9.80 -7.37
N ALA A 324 20.03 9.25 -6.62
CA ALA A 324 21.45 9.27 -7.00
C ALA A 324 21.74 8.28 -8.14
N GLU A 325 21.19 7.07 -8.05
CA GLU A 325 21.44 5.97 -8.98
C GLU A 325 20.69 6.14 -10.32
N ARG A 326 19.47 6.70 -10.29
CA ARG A 326 18.62 7.06 -11.45
C ARG A 326 18.16 5.92 -12.35
N SER A 327 18.79 4.75 -12.32
CA SER A 327 18.46 3.62 -13.20
C SER A 327 17.00 3.19 -13.08
N ARG A 328 16.40 3.32 -11.88
CA ARG A 328 15.01 2.94 -11.58
C ARG A 328 14.01 4.09 -11.47
N LEU A 329 14.42 5.34 -11.70
CA LEU A 329 13.50 6.48 -11.69
C LEU A 329 12.66 6.52 -12.96
N ILE A 330 11.37 6.83 -12.84
CA ILE A 330 10.48 6.96 -14.00
C ILE A 330 10.35 8.43 -14.36
N ASP A 331 9.81 9.22 -13.42
CA ASP A 331 9.56 10.64 -13.57
C ASP A 331 9.60 11.34 -12.21
N ARG A 332 9.81 12.65 -12.21
CA ARG A 332 9.87 13.47 -11.00
C ARG A 332 9.35 14.88 -11.30
N THR A 333 8.56 15.41 -10.37
CA THR A 333 8.21 16.83 -10.28
C THR A 333 8.99 17.49 -9.13
N ASP A 334 8.75 18.78 -8.87
CA ASP A 334 9.32 19.45 -7.72
C ASP A 334 8.85 18.81 -6.39
N SER A 335 7.60 18.36 -6.34
CA SER A 335 6.96 17.85 -5.12
C SER A 335 6.98 16.32 -5.00
N PHE A 336 6.95 15.57 -6.11
CA PHE A 336 6.74 14.12 -6.10
C PHE A 336 7.70 13.37 -7.03
N VAL A 337 7.88 12.09 -6.76
CA VAL A 337 8.75 11.19 -7.52
C VAL A 337 8.07 9.83 -7.72
N ALA A 338 8.24 9.25 -8.90
CA ALA A 338 7.80 7.90 -9.24
C ALA A 338 9.00 7.06 -9.68
N PHE A 339 9.15 5.88 -9.09
CA PHE A 339 10.28 4.97 -9.37
C PHE A 339 9.88 3.52 -9.15
N CYS A 340 10.65 2.58 -9.69
CA CYS A 340 10.50 1.16 -9.40
C CYS A 340 11.48 0.75 -8.29
N PRO A 341 11.04 0.44 -7.06
CA PRO A 341 11.94 0.10 -5.96
C PRO A 341 12.95 -1.01 -6.29
N PHE A 342 14.19 -0.87 -5.81
CA PHE A 342 15.27 -1.84 -6.01
C PHE A 342 14.87 -3.31 -5.78
N ALA A 343 14.07 -3.59 -4.75
CA ALA A 343 13.62 -4.92 -4.37
C ALA A 343 12.10 -5.10 -4.55
N SER A 344 11.52 -4.55 -5.63
CA SER A 344 10.08 -4.69 -5.92
C SER A 344 9.62 -6.15 -5.92
N ARG A 345 8.74 -6.49 -4.97
CA ARG A 345 8.11 -7.81 -4.85
C ARG A 345 7.14 -8.16 -6.00
N PHE A 346 6.63 -7.15 -6.70
CA PHE A 346 5.75 -7.30 -7.86
C PHE A 346 6.38 -6.73 -9.12
N GLY A 347 6.18 -7.41 -10.26
CA GLY A 347 6.63 -6.94 -11.56
C GLY A 347 5.89 -5.66 -11.96
N GLY A 348 6.63 -4.65 -12.43
CA GLY A 348 6.05 -3.36 -12.82
C GLY A 348 5.60 -2.49 -11.63
N LEU A 349 5.98 -2.81 -10.39
CA LEU A 349 5.66 -1.97 -9.25
C LEU A 349 6.28 -0.57 -9.42
N ILE A 350 5.44 0.45 -9.31
CA ILE A 350 5.79 1.86 -9.20
C ILE A 350 5.48 2.31 -7.78
N ARG A 351 6.45 2.93 -7.11
CA ARG A 351 6.24 3.65 -5.86
C ARG A 351 6.25 5.14 -6.12
N MET A 352 5.22 5.82 -5.65
CA MET A 352 5.12 7.27 -5.62
C MET A 352 5.28 7.78 -4.18
N THR A 353 5.98 8.89 -4.00
CA THR A 353 6.09 9.58 -2.70
C THR A 353 6.46 11.05 -2.91
N SER A 354 6.43 11.85 -1.84
CA SER A 354 6.91 13.23 -1.86
C SER A 354 8.44 13.26 -1.84
N VAL A 355 9.02 14.29 -2.47
CA VAL A 355 10.46 14.54 -2.44
C VAL A 355 10.90 14.94 -1.03
N GLU A 356 10.09 15.78 -0.37
CA GLU A 356 10.29 16.18 1.02
C GLU A 356 9.73 15.14 2.00
N HIS A 357 10.32 15.10 3.18
CA HIS A 357 9.88 14.18 4.24
C HIS A 357 8.47 14.54 4.71
N GLN A 358 7.58 13.56 4.65
CA GLN A 358 6.21 13.67 5.09
C GLN A 358 5.72 12.29 5.57
N PRO A 359 5.52 12.09 6.88
CA PRO A 359 5.03 10.81 7.40
C PRO A 359 3.57 10.51 7.08
N HIS A 360 2.75 11.55 7.07
CA HIS A 360 1.30 11.46 7.01
C HIS A 360 0.78 11.94 5.67
N PHE A 361 0.12 11.06 4.92
CA PHE A 361 -0.65 11.44 3.74
C PHE A 361 -1.75 12.44 4.11
N ASP A 362 -2.38 12.24 5.26
CA ASP A 362 -3.52 13.03 5.73
C ASP A 362 -3.17 14.50 6.10
N LEU A 363 -1.90 14.88 6.05
CA LEU A 363 -1.44 16.26 6.25
C LEU A 363 -1.18 17.02 4.93
N MET A 364 -1.41 16.40 3.77
CA MET A 364 -1.28 17.11 2.49
C MET A 364 -2.26 18.27 2.37
N THR A 365 -1.74 19.39 1.87
CA THR A 365 -2.55 20.55 1.48
C THR A 365 -3.35 20.25 0.21
N ASP A 366 -4.40 21.02 -0.04
CA ASP A 366 -5.21 20.91 -1.26
C ASP A 366 -4.34 21.05 -2.53
N THR A 367 -3.41 22.01 -2.52
CA THR A 367 -2.45 22.21 -3.62
C THR A 367 -1.54 20.98 -3.82
N SER A 368 -1.06 20.38 -2.75
CA SER A 368 -0.24 19.16 -2.84
C SER A 368 -1.05 17.97 -3.34
N LEU A 369 -2.32 17.83 -2.92
CA LEU A 369 -3.21 16.79 -3.42
C LEU A 369 -3.54 16.95 -4.90
N ASP A 370 -3.76 18.18 -5.36
CA ASP A 370 -4.02 18.49 -6.77
C ASP A 370 -2.82 18.12 -7.66
N GLN A 371 -1.61 18.49 -7.23
CA GLN A 371 -0.36 18.06 -7.86
C GLN A 371 -0.19 16.52 -7.85
N LEU A 372 -0.58 15.86 -6.76
CA LEU A 372 -0.54 14.40 -6.66
C LEU A 372 -1.57 13.75 -7.59
N ALA A 373 -2.79 14.29 -7.68
CA ALA A 373 -3.83 13.81 -8.58
C ALA A 373 -3.34 13.82 -10.03
N SER A 374 -2.72 14.94 -10.41
CA SER A 374 -2.05 15.08 -11.72
C SER A 374 -1.05 13.98 -11.98
N PHE A 375 -0.19 13.73 -10.98
CA PHE A 375 0.91 12.81 -11.13
C PHE A 375 0.44 11.35 -11.13
N LEU A 376 -0.55 11.03 -10.29
CA LEU A 376 -1.17 9.72 -10.21
C LEU A 376 -1.88 9.38 -11.51
N TRP A 377 -2.62 10.32 -12.09
CA TRP A 377 -3.27 10.12 -13.39
C TRP A 377 -2.26 9.78 -14.49
N ARG A 378 -1.10 10.47 -14.53
CA ARG A 378 -0.01 10.15 -15.46
C ARG A 378 0.56 8.75 -15.20
N VAL A 379 0.85 8.41 -13.94
CA VAL A 379 1.38 7.09 -13.57
C VAL A 379 0.42 5.97 -13.98
N LEU A 380 -0.89 6.12 -13.73
CA LEU A 380 -1.89 5.12 -14.08
C LEU A 380 -2.05 4.98 -15.60
N SER A 381 -1.96 6.09 -16.34
CA SER A 381 -1.88 6.07 -17.81
C SER A 381 -0.66 5.31 -18.31
N TRP A 382 0.52 5.48 -17.69
CA TRP A 382 1.73 4.73 -18.06
C TRP A 382 1.61 3.24 -17.73
N VAL A 383 0.95 2.88 -16.62
CA VAL A 383 0.65 1.47 -16.29
C VAL A 383 -0.24 0.84 -17.36
N LYS A 384 -1.30 1.53 -17.78
CA LYS A 384 -2.23 1.06 -18.81
C LYS A 384 -1.55 0.89 -20.18
N GLU A 385 -0.69 1.84 -20.58
CA GLU A 385 0.06 1.74 -21.83
C GLU A 385 1.18 0.69 -21.78
N ALA A 386 1.88 0.57 -20.64
CA ALA A 386 2.93 -0.43 -20.47
C ALA A 386 2.36 -1.85 -20.39
N PHE A 387 1.18 -2.04 -19.80
CA PHE A 387 0.59 -3.37 -19.61
C PHE A 387 -0.89 -3.37 -20.01
N PRO A 388 -1.20 -3.26 -21.32
CA PRO A 388 -2.58 -3.17 -21.80
C PRO A 388 -3.42 -4.36 -21.36
N GLY A 389 -4.63 -4.08 -20.86
CA GLY A 389 -5.60 -5.10 -20.42
C GLY A 389 -5.22 -5.83 -19.12
N LYS A 390 -4.14 -5.44 -18.44
CA LYS A 390 -3.79 -6.03 -17.14
C LYS A 390 -4.50 -5.31 -16.00
N ALA A 391 -5.12 -6.10 -15.12
CA ALA A 391 -5.58 -5.63 -13.83
C ALA A 391 -4.43 -5.06 -12.99
N PHE A 392 -4.72 -4.15 -12.08
CA PHE A 392 -3.73 -3.56 -11.18
C PHE A 392 -4.33 -3.28 -9.81
N ASN A 393 -3.46 -3.19 -8.81
CA ASN A 393 -3.81 -2.69 -7.49
C ASN A 393 -3.02 -1.40 -7.22
N TYR A 394 -3.57 -0.54 -6.36
CA TYR A 394 -2.73 0.43 -5.67
C TYR A 394 -2.98 0.43 -4.16
N LEU A 395 -1.94 0.72 -3.39
CA LEU A 395 -1.91 0.66 -1.93
C LEU A 395 -1.29 1.94 -1.39
N LEU A 396 -2.04 2.68 -0.57
CA LEU A 396 -1.51 3.84 0.14
C LEU A 396 -0.93 3.39 1.48
N HIS A 397 0.33 3.70 1.68
CA HIS A 397 1.06 3.53 2.93
C HIS A 397 1.24 4.91 3.57
N THR A 398 0.70 5.11 4.76
CA THR A 398 0.85 6.34 5.55
C THR A 398 1.21 5.96 6.99
N CYS A 399 1.78 6.88 7.77
CA CYS A 399 2.10 6.63 9.17
C CYS A 399 0.85 6.17 9.94
N PRO A 400 0.83 4.93 10.50
CA PRO A 400 -0.35 4.40 11.19
C PRO A 400 -0.72 5.21 12.44
N PRO A 401 -2.00 5.29 12.83
CA PRO A 401 -2.41 5.90 14.10
C PRO A 401 -1.72 5.29 15.33
N GLY A 402 -1.46 3.98 15.32
CA GLY A 402 -0.75 3.30 16.42
C GLY A 402 0.77 3.54 16.47
N CYS A 403 1.34 4.32 15.53
CA CYS A 403 2.78 4.59 15.49
C CYS A 403 3.19 5.66 16.52
N GLN A 404 4.23 5.36 17.30
CA GLN A 404 4.75 6.26 18.33
C GLN A 404 5.85 7.19 17.82
N GLN A 405 6.44 6.91 16.65
CA GLN A 405 7.50 7.72 16.05
C GLN A 405 7.16 8.08 14.59
N PRO A 406 6.26 9.05 14.37
CA PRO A 406 5.84 9.42 13.03
C PRO A 406 6.99 9.83 12.12
N ASP A 407 7.99 10.55 12.61
CA ASP A 407 9.13 11.00 11.80
C ASP A 407 10.03 9.85 11.28
N ALA A 408 9.82 8.61 11.72
CA ALA A 408 10.46 7.44 11.13
C ALA A 408 9.83 7.07 9.77
N PHE A 409 8.58 7.47 9.54
CA PHE A 409 7.77 7.12 8.39
C PHE A 409 7.85 8.12 7.25
N GLN A 410 7.65 7.61 6.04
CA GLN A 410 7.42 8.39 4.83
C GLN A 410 6.21 7.77 4.16
N TRP A 411 5.20 8.57 3.81
CA TRP A 411 4.05 8.03 3.08
C TRP A 411 4.50 7.57 1.68
N SER A 412 3.84 6.57 1.12
CA SER A 412 4.02 6.18 -0.28
C SER A 412 2.75 5.60 -0.86
N LEU A 413 2.57 5.72 -2.18
CA LEU A 413 1.51 5.07 -2.93
C LEU A 413 2.14 4.09 -3.91
N ASP A 414 1.90 2.80 -3.70
CA ASP A 414 2.39 1.75 -4.57
C ASP A 414 1.33 1.39 -5.60
N VAL A 415 1.68 1.37 -6.87
CA VAL A 415 0.85 0.91 -7.99
C VAL A 415 1.54 -0.27 -8.64
N PHE A 416 0.85 -1.38 -8.84
CA PHE A 416 1.45 -2.54 -9.51
C PHE A 416 0.44 -3.33 -10.37
N PRO A 417 0.79 -3.63 -11.63
CA PRO A 417 -0.01 -4.50 -12.48
C PRO A 417 0.12 -5.97 -12.05
N ARG A 418 -0.96 -6.74 -12.24
CA ARG A 418 -0.99 -8.18 -11.97
C ARG A 418 -0.42 -8.95 -13.16
N LEU A 419 0.90 -9.03 -13.20
CA LEU A 419 1.64 -9.73 -14.28
C LEU A 419 1.81 -11.24 -14.03
N SER A 420 1.80 -11.65 -12.75
CA SER A 420 1.93 -13.04 -12.34
C SER A 420 0.92 -13.39 -11.25
N LYS A 421 0.60 -14.68 -11.13
CA LYS A 421 -0.20 -15.23 -10.04
C LYS A 421 0.72 -15.73 -8.92
N THR A 422 0.42 -15.38 -7.69
CA THR A 422 1.03 -15.98 -6.49
C THR A 422 0.68 -17.46 -6.43
N ALA A 423 1.68 -18.32 -6.22
CA ALA A 423 1.51 -19.77 -6.24
C ALA A 423 2.22 -20.42 -5.04
N GLY A 424 2.33 -21.75 -5.06
CA GLY A 424 2.75 -22.53 -3.89
C GLY A 424 4.11 -22.18 -3.31
N PHE A 425 5.04 -21.64 -4.10
CA PHE A 425 6.33 -21.17 -3.57
C PHE A 425 6.15 -19.88 -2.76
N GLU A 426 5.48 -18.89 -3.36
CA GLU A 426 5.24 -17.62 -2.69
C GLU A 426 4.38 -17.79 -1.42
N TRP A 427 3.38 -18.70 -1.45
CA TRP A 427 2.55 -19.01 -0.29
C TRP A 427 3.24 -19.82 0.81
N SER A 428 4.29 -20.60 0.49
CA SER A 428 4.93 -21.47 1.48
C SER A 428 6.01 -20.76 2.31
N CYS A 429 6.56 -19.65 1.80
CA CYS A 429 7.72 -19.00 2.42
C CYS A 429 7.66 -17.47 2.42
N ASP A 430 6.54 -16.87 1.97
CA ASP A 430 6.37 -15.42 1.84
C ASP A 430 7.45 -14.73 0.98
N CYS A 431 8.18 -15.49 0.15
CA CYS A 431 9.20 -14.97 -0.76
C CYS A 431 8.62 -14.85 -2.17
N MET A 432 8.50 -13.63 -2.66
CA MET A 432 7.94 -13.35 -3.99
C MET A 432 8.96 -13.63 -5.11
N ILE A 433 8.48 -14.15 -6.24
CA ILE A 433 9.26 -14.28 -7.47
C ILE A 433 8.81 -13.20 -8.46
N ASN A 434 9.73 -12.32 -8.83
CA ASN A 434 9.52 -11.28 -9.82
C ASN A 434 10.31 -11.57 -11.11
N SER A 435 9.59 -11.76 -12.22
CA SER A 435 10.20 -12.00 -13.53
C SER A 435 10.51 -10.73 -14.33
N LEU A 436 10.13 -9.55 -13.83
CA LEU A 436 10.43 -8.26 -14.46
C LEU A 436 11.28 -7.41 -13.52
N LEU A 437 12.55 -7.19 -13.91
CA LEU A 437 13.46 -6.37 -13.11
C LEU A 437 12.96 -4.93 -12.97
N PRO A 438 13.16 -4.29 -11.81
CA PRO A 438 12.76 -2.89 -11.59
C PRO A 438 13.44 -1.93 -12.57
N GLU A 439 14.68 -2.21 -12.97
CA GLU A 439 15.40 -1.40 -13.97
C GLU A 439 14.72 -1.46 -15.35
N SER A 440 14.31 -2.66 -15.78
CA SER A 440 13.62 -2.87 -17.05
C SER A 440 12.21 -2.28 -17.04
N ALA A 441 11.48 -2.43 -15.93
CA ALA A 441 10.18 -1.79 -15.73
C ALA A 441 10.30 -0.26 -15.80
N ALA A 442 11.25 0.32 -15.05
CA ALA A 442 11.47 1.76 -15.03
C ALA A 442 11.84 2.32 -16.41
N LEU A 443 12.68 1.61 -17.17
CA LEU A 443 13.01 2.00 -18.55
C LEU A 443 11.76 2.04 -19.43
N ARG A 444 10.93 1.00 -19.40
CA ARG A 444 9.68 0.92 -20.17
C ARG A 444 8.73 2.07 -19.82
N TYR A 445 8.52 2.33 -18.53
CA TYR A 445 7.68 3.44 -18.09
C TYR A 445 8.26 4.80 -18.49
N ARG A 446 9.58 4.97 -18.40
CA ARG A 446 10.27 6.22 -18.77
C ARG A 446 10.13 6.51 -20.28
N GLU A 447 10.20 5.49 -21.13
CA GLU A 447 9.98 5.64 -22.57
C GLU A 447 8.55 6.11 -22.89
N ILE A 448 7.56 5.59 -22.17
CA ILE A 448 6.17 6.05 -22.28
C ILE A 448 6.05 7.48 -21.76
N ALA A 449 6.54 7.76 -20.56
CA ALA A 449 6.49 9.09 -19.95
C ALA A 449 7.10 10.18 -20.86
N ARG A 450 8.19 9.86 -21.59
CA ARG A 450 8.82 10.76 -22.56
C ARG A 450 7.91 11.14 -23.73
N LYS A 451 7.06 10.21 -24.19
CA LYS A 451 6.11 10.47 -25.26
C LYS A 451 4.98 11.37 -24.79
N HIS A 452 4.56 11.23 -23.53
CA HIS A 452 3.49 12.02 -22.92
C HIS A 452 3.94 13.45 -22.56
N ASP A 453 5.12 13.62 -21.95
CA ASP A 453 5.70 14.95 -21.68
C ASP A 453 7.24 14.90 -21.72
N PRO A 454 7.87 15.35 -22.81
CA PRO A 454 9.33 15.27 -22.96
C PRO A 454 10.11 16.22 -22.02
N ARG A 455 9.44 17.18 -21.36
CA ARG A 455 10.11 18.20 -20.53
C ARG A 455 10.51 17.71 -19.14
N ASN A 456 9.82 16.70 -18.62
CA ASN A 456 10.00 16.24 -17.23
C ASN A 456 10.92 15.02 -17.10
N VAL A 457 11.25 14.36 -18.21
CA VAL A 457 11.96 13.09 -18.12
C VAL A 457 13.47 13.29 -18.02
N LEU A 458 14.03 12.70 -16.95
CA LEU A 458 15.47 12.59 -16.73
C LEU A 458 16.16 12.08 -18.01
N LEU A 459 17.02 12.93 -18.57
CA LEU A 459 17.89 12.55 -19.68
C LEU A 459 18.75 11.37 -19.23
N THR A 460 18.64 10.26 -19.93
CA THR A 460 19.63 9.18 -19.87
C THR A 460 20.94 9.78 -20.34
N ARG A 461 21.85 10.09 -19.41
CA ARG A 461 23.24 10.40 -19.72
C ARG A 461 24.05 9.12 -19.73
#